data_AF-A0A447IT93-F1
#
_entry.id   AF-A0A447IT93-F1
#
_cell.length_a   1.000
_cell.length_b   1.000
_cell.length_c   1.000
_cell.angle_alpha   90.00
_cell.angle_beta   90.00
_cell.angle_gamma   90.00
#
_symmetry.space_group_name_H-M   'P 1'
#
loop_
_entity.id
_entity.type
_entity.pdbx_description
1 polymer ?
#
loop_
_entity_poly.entity_id
_entity_poly.type
_entity_poly.pdbx_seq_one_letter_code
_entity_poly.pdbx_strand_id
1 'polypeptide(L)'
;MDGSYFVNRSWSDRFIPEIRRIVGAHLLQIAPDHLDMRQATDLLMLDGRDVRIAARVRRHGYAGRYPYDFTIRSRLPSGNQTELAKIVNGEGDWLFYGHANAAETGFDLWWLLDLRAFRAGLIRQASNSFPISSGDRRNSDGTYFKWFDIRSFPDEPPLVLATSGLRPSVLSDQPG
;
A
#
# COMPACT_ATOMS: atom_id res chain seq x y z
N MET A 1 0.48 -21.57 17.47
CA MET A 1 0.86 -20.30 16.80
C MET A 1 2.35 -20.36 16.57
N ASP A 2 2.78 -20.26 15.31
CA ASP A 2 4.10 -20.68 14.87
C ASP A 2 5.17 -19.60 15.10
N GLY A 3 6.33 -19.96 15.67
CA GLY A 3 7.38 -19.02 16.09
C GLY A 3 7.91 -18.13 14.95
N SER A 4 7.81 -18.61 13.71
CA SER A 4 8.14 -17.85 12.48
C SER A 4 7.27 -16.59 12.28
N TYR A 5 5.99 -16.63 12.68
CA TYR A 5 5.11 -15.45 12.54
C TYR A 5 5.57 -14.31 13.44
N PHE A 6 5.87 -14.60 14.71
CA PHE A 6 6.32 -13.60 15.67
C PHE A 6 7.66 -12.99 15.25
N VAL A 7 8.60 -13.79 14.77
CA VAL A 7 9.90 -13.30 14.27
C VAL A 7 9.71 -12.35 13.08
N ASN A 8 8.87 -12.73 12.11
CA ASN A 8 8.61 -11.89 10.94
C ASN A 8 7.89 -10.59 11.30
N ARG A 9 6.93 -10.64 12.24
CA ARG A 9 6.21 -9.46 12.72
C ARG A 9 7.12 -8.52 13.51
N SER A 10 7.84 -9.04 14.50
CA SER A 10 8.76 -8.23 15.30
C SER A 10 9.85 -7.57 14.43
N TRP A 11 10.30 -8.27 13.37
CA TRP A 11 11.21 -7.67 12.40
C TRP A 11 10.56 -6.53 11.61
N SER A 12 9.34 -6.71 11.09
CA SER A 12 8.66 -5.63 10.35
C SER A 12 8.27 -4.44 11.22
N ASP A 13 7.94 -4.69 12.49
CA ASP A 13 7.49 -3.66 13.42
C ASP A 13 8.60 -2.62 13.73
N ARG A 14 9.88 -2.98 13.52
CA ARG A 14 11.02 -2.03 13.61
C ARG A 14 10.92 -0.87 12.62
N PHE A 15 10.19 -1.03 11.52
CA PHE A 15 10.02 0.02 10.51
C PHE A 15 8.84 0.96 10.80
N ILE A 16 8.01 0.68 11.82
CA ILE A 16 6.84 1.50 12.14
C ILE A 16 7.17 2.98 12.35
N PRO A 17 8.26 3.38 13.03
CA PRO A 17 8.62 4.79 13.15
C PRO A 17 8.81 5.49 11.78
N GLU A 18 9.48 4.82 10.84
CA GLU A 18 9.72 5.36 9.50
C GLU A 18 8.45 5.37 8.65
N ILE A 19 7.61 4.33 8.74
CA ILE A 19 6.29 4.29 8.11
C ILE A 19 5.43 5.44 8.61
N ARG A 20 5.41 5.71 9.92
CA ARG A 20 4.70 6.85 10.52
C ARG A 20 5.21 8.17 9.97
N ARG A 21 6.52 8.34 9.83
CA ARG A 21 7.13 9.54 9.27
C ARG A 21 6.68 9.78 7.82
N ILE A 22 6.68 8.74 6.99
CA ILE A 22 6.29 8.83 5.58
C ILE A 22 4.77 9.07 5.46
N VAL A 23 3.96 8.19 6.05
CA VAL A 23 2.50 8.25 5.90
C VAL A 23 1.91 9.48 6.59
N GLY A 24 2.49 9.91 7.72
CA GLY A 24 2.07 11.13 8.42
C GLY A 24 2.11 12.37 7.54
N ALA A 25 3.12 12.50 6.67
CA ALA A 25 3.21 13.60 5.72
C ALA A 25 2.08 13.62 4.69
N HIS A 26 1.43 12.48 4.43
CA HIS A 26 0.30 12.35 3.51
C HIS A 26 -1.07 12.50 4.19
N LEU A 27 -1.10 12.53 5.53
CA LEU A 27 -2.32 12.76 6.31
C LEU A 27 -2.60 14.24 6.58
N LEU A 28 -1.60 15.09 6.33
CA LEU A 28 -1.67 16.54 6.52
C LEU A 28 -2.00 17.22 5.19
N GLN A 29 -2.85 18.24 5.27
CA GLN A 29 -3.24 19.10 4.15
C GLN A 29 -2.93 20.56 4.51
N ILE A 30 -2.69 21.39 3.50
CA ILE A 30 -2.52 22.83 3.69
C ILE A 30 -3.84 23.40 4.21
N ALA A 31 -3.76 24.19 5.27
CA ALA A 31 -4.93 24.87 5.79
C ALA A 31 -5.44 25.92 4.79
N PRO A 32 -6.75 26.09 4.64
CA PRO A 32 -7.32 27.22 3.91
C PRO A 32 -6.83 28.56 4.44
N ASP A 33 -6.59 29.54 3.56
CA ASP A 33 -6.03 30.87 3.89
C ASP A 33 -6.74 31.56 5.07
N HIS A 34 -8.06 31.42 5.19
CA HIS A 34 -8.81 32.06 6.27
C HIS A 34 -8.50 31.48 7.66
N LEU A 35 -8.09 30.21 7.76
CA LEU A 35 -7.63 29.57 9.00
C LEU A 35 -6.17 29.93 9.29
N ASP A 36 -5.33 29.94 8.27
CA ASP A 36 -3.93 30.39 8.38
C ASP A 36 -3.87 31.84 8.91
N MET A 37 -4.54 32.77 8.23
CA MET A 37 -4.53 34.21 8.56
C MET A 37 -5.18 34.56 9.91
N ARG A 38 -6.07 33.72 10.45
CA ARG A 38 -6.87 34.05 11.65
C ARG A 38 -6.56 33.17 12.86
N GLN A 39 -6.01 31.98 12.64
CA GLN A 39 -5.83 30.96 13.67
C GLN A 39 -4.39 30.44 13.73
N ALA A 40 -3.44 31.06 13.02
CA ALA A 40 -2.04 30.63 12.96
C ALA A 40 -1.92 29.12 12.70
N THR A 41 -2.71 28.65 11.73
CA THR A 41 -2.86 27.23 11.39
C THR A 41 -2.38 27.01 9.97
N ASP A 42 -1.15 26.50 9.81
CA ASP A 42 -0.56 26.23 8.49
C ASP A 42 -1.03 24.88 7.89
N LEU A 43 -1.36 23.92 8.76
CA LEU A 43 -1.68 22.54 8.39
C LEU A 43 -2.96 22.07 9.09
N LEU A 44 -3.83 21.41 8.33
CA LEU A 44 -4.95 20.63 8.83
C LEU A 44 -4.65 19.15 8.69
N MET A 45 -5.08 18.35 9.67
CA MET A 45 -5.14 16.90 9.50
C MET A 45 -6.45 16.55 8.79
N LEU A 46 -6.47 15.47 8.00
CA LEU A 46 -7.70 14.88 7.47
C LEU A 46 -8.76 14.75 8.59
N ASP A 47 -9.83 15.53 8.48
CA ASP A 47 -10.81 15.68 9.55
C ASP A 47 -11.88 14.58 9.53
N GLY A 48 -12.23 14.05 10.70
CA GLY A 48 -13.44 13.26 10.93
C GLY A 48 -13.47 11.76 10.56
N ARG A 49 -12.38 11.12 10.09
CA ARG A 49 -12.34 9.66 9.89
C ARG A 49 -11.04 9.03 10.38
N ASP A 50 -11.16 7.99 11.19
CA ASP A 50 -10.05 7.09 11.51
C ASP A 50 -9.56 6.42 10.21
N VAL A 51 -8.42 6.89 9.68
CA VAL A 51 -7.79 6.27 8.50
C VAL A 51 -7.08 4.99 8.95
N ARG A 52 -7.61 3.83 8.56
CA ARG A 52 -7.04 2.51 8.87
C ARG A 52 -5.94 2.18 7.86
N ILE A 53 -4.69 2.30 8.29
CA ILE A 53 -3.52 2.05 7.44
C ILE A 53 -2.97 0.64 7.71
N ALA A 54 -3.00 -0.22 6.70
CA ALA A 54 -2.27 -1.48 6.71
C ALA A 54 -0.80 -1.24 6.33
N ALA A 55 0.10 -2.08 6.86
CA ALA A 55 1.52 -1.99 6.55
C ALA A 55 2.11 -3.36 6.25
N ARG A 56 2.92 -3.43 5.19
CA ARG A 56 3.65 -4.63 4.81
C ARG A 56 5.04 -4.27 4.33
N VAL A 57 6.04 -4.87 4.96
CA VAL A 57 7.46 -4.69 4.61
C VAL A 57 8.04 -5.99 4.10
N ARG A 58 8.72 -5.92 2.95
CA ARG A 58 9.50 -7.01 2.36
C ARG A 58 10.98 -6.78 2.65
N ARG A 59 11.73 -7.87 2.80
CA ARG A 59 13.18 -7.81 2.98
C ARG A 59 13.87 -7.20 1.76
N HIS A 60 15.11 -6.77 1.95
CA HIS A 60 15.97 -6.28 0.88
C HIS A 60 16.09 -7.29 -0.29
N GLY A 61 16.34 -6.78 -1.49
CA GLY A 61 16.49 -7.57 -2.72
C GLY A 61 15.16 -7.99 -3.38
N TYR A 62 14.01 -7.72 -2.77
CA TYR A 62 12.72 -7.90 -3.44
C TYR A 62 12.38 -6.76 -4.40
N ALA A 63 12.81 -5.52 -4.12
CA ALA A 63 12.55 -4.38 -4.98
C ALA A 63 13.14 -4.59 -6.39
N GLY A 64 14.39 -5.08 -6.49
CA GLY A 64 15.01 -5.35 -7.79
C GLY A 64 14.41 -6.54 -8.55
N ARG A 65 13.80 -7.50 -7.85
CA ARG A 65 13.19 -8.69 -8.48
C ARG A 65 11.74 -8.48 -8.88
N TYR A 66 11.00 -7.72 -8.09
CA TYR A 66 9.57 -7.48 -8.24
C TYR A 66 9.26 -5.99 -8.02
N PRO A 67 9.79 -5.10 -8.88
CA PRO A 67 9.72 -3.65 -8.67
C PRO A 67 8.32 -3.06 -8.85
N TYR A 68 7.33 -3.83 -9.30
CA TYR A 68 5.96 -3.36 -9.52
C TYR A 68 4.92 -4.29 -8.87
N ASP A 69 5.35 -5.35 -8.19
CA ASP A 69 4.42 -6.28 -7.58
C ASP A 69 4.26 -5.99 -6.09
N PHE A 70 3.00 -5.86 -5.65
CA PHE A 70 2.66 -5.96 -4.24
C PHE A 70 1.96 -7.28 -3.96
N THR A 71 2.01 -7.71 -2.70
CA THR A 71 1.47 -9.01 -2.28
C THR A 71 0.56 -8.88 -1.07
N ILE A 72 -0.58 -9.55 -1.11
CA ILE A 72 -1.55 -9.62 0.00
C ILE A 72 -1.70 -11.08 0.39
N ARG A 73 -1.71 -11.39 1.69
CA ARG A 73 -1.92 -12.77 2.14
C ARG A 73 -3.36 -13.21 1.80
N SER A 74 -3.48 -14.28 1.01
CA SER A 74 -4.75 -14.76 0.45
C SER A 74 -5.26 -16.06 1.10
N ARG A 75 -4.42 -16.82 1.81
CA ARG A 75 -4.84 -18.02 2.58
C ARG A 75 -3.98 -18.23 3.82
N LEU A 76 -4.63 -18.65 4.91
CA LEU A 76 -4.01 -19.13 6.14
C LEU A 76 -4.27 -20.64 6.28
N PRO A 77 -3.30 -21.44 6.76
CA PRO A 77 -3.52 -22.86 7.07
C PRO A 77 -4.66 -23.09 8.08
N SER A 78 -4.90 -22.14 8.98
CA SER A 78 -5.92 -22.23 10.03
C SER A 78 -7.35 -21.93 9.58
N GLY A 79 -7.58 -21.51 8.32
CA GLY A 79 -8.91 -21.15 7.81
C GLY A 79 -9.45 -19.80 8.29
N ASN A 80 -8.72 -19.07 9.13
CA ASN A 80 -9.09 -17.73 9.57
C ASN A 80 -9.18 -16.73 8.40
N GLN A 81 -10.01 -15.69 8.57
CA GLN A 81 -10.19 -14.64 7.57
C GLN A 81 -8.84 -14.04 7.13
N THR A 82 -8.62 -14.02 5.82
CA THR A 82 -7.33 -13.64 5.22
C THR A 82 -7.24 -12.12 5.10
N GLU A 83 -6.01 -11.61 4.93
CA GLU A 83 -5.78 -10.18 4.72
C GLU A 83 -6.54 -9.67 3.49
N LEU A 84 -6.54 -10.45 2.40
CA LEU A 84 -7.32 -10.15 1.20
C LEU A 84 -8.83 -10.11 1.48
N ALA A 85 -9.36 -11.08 2.22
CA ALA A 85 -10.79 -11.10 2.55
C ALA A 85 -11.21 -9.90 3.42
N LYS A 86 -10.36 -9.46 4.35
CA LYS A 86 -10.60 -8.24 5.13
C LYS A 86 -10.66 -6.99 4.23
N ILE A 87 -9.65 -6.82 3.37
CA ILE A 87 -9.57 -5.68 2.45
C ILE A 87 -10.77 -5.63 1.51
N VAL A 88 -11.16 -6.77 0.93
CA VAL A 88 -12.32 -6.90 0.04
C VAL A 88 -13.62 -6.55 0.77
N ASN A 89 -13.74 -6.92 2.05
CA ASN A 89 -14.91 -6.59 2.88
C ASN A 89 -14.94 -5.13 3.39
N GLY A 90 -14.04 -4.26 2.91
CA GLY A 90 -14.05 -2.84 3.24
C GLY A 90 -13.21 -2.46 4.47
N GLU A 91 -12.42 -3.39 5.01
CA GLU A 91 -11.41 -3.06 6.02
C GLU A 91 -10.21 -2.36 5.37
N GLY A 92 -9.63 -1.41 6.09
CA GLY A 92 -8.46 -0.66 5.63
C GLY A 92 -8.79 0.39 4.57
N ASP A 93 -8.17 1.54 4.74
CA ASP A 93 -8.27 2.68 3.84
C ASP A 93 -7.03 2.75 2.96
N TRP A 94 -5.84 2.66 3.54
CA TRP A 94 -4.56 2.68 2.82
C TRP A 94 -3.70 1.45 3.12
N LEU A 95 -2.82 1.09 2.19
CA LEU A 95 -1.77 0.09 2.39
C LEU A 95 -0.41 0.71 2.12
N PHE A 96 0.45 0.78 3.14
CA PHE A 96 1.87 1.01 2.96
C PHE A 96 2.56 -0.31 2.59
N TYR A 97 3.16 -0.37 1.40
CA TYR A 97 3.94 -1.52 0.95
C TYR A 97 5.38 -1.10 0.69
N GLY A 98 6.30 -1.58 1.53
CA GLY A 98 7.71 -1.19 1.49
C GLY A 98 8.65 -2.36 1.22
N HIS A 99 9.78 -2.06 0.59
CA HIS A 99 10.94 -2.93 0.46
C HIS A 99 12.07 -2.34 1.29
N ALA A 100 12.45 -3.03 2.36
CA ALA A 100 13.51 -2.58 3.26
C ALA A 100 14.84 -2.43 2.51
N ASN A 101 15.59 -1.38 2.84
CA ASN A 101 16.96 -1.21 2.36
C ASN A 101 17.91 -2.25 2.99
N ALA A 102 19.10 -2.41 2.40
CA ALA A 102 20.09 -3.39 2.88
C ALA A 102 20.53 -3.14 4.34
N ALA A 103 20.51 -1.87 4.79
CA ALA A 103 20.86 -1.47 6.15
C ALA A 103 19.72 -1.70 7.17
N GLU A 104 18.53 -2.08 6.73
CA GLU A 104 17.30 -2.18 7.55
C GLU A 104 16.98 -0.91 8.36
N THR A 105 17.33 0.26 7.83
CA THR A 105 17.06 1.58 8.44
C THR A 105 15.97 2.36 7.72
N GLY A 106 15.54 1.89 6.54
CA GLY A 106 14.54 2.54 5.71
C GLY A 106 14.14 1.65 4.54
N PHE A 107 13.79 2.26 3.42
CA PHE A 107 13.23 1.56 2.27
C PHE A 107 13.97 1.90 0.97
N ASP A 108 14.27 0.88 0.16
CA ASP A 108 14.75 1.06 -1.22
C ASP A 108 13.60 1.48 -2.16
N LEU A 109 12.40 0.97 -1.89
CA LEU A 109 11.18 1.22 -2.64
C LEU A 109 9.97 1.16 -1.72
N TRP A 110 9.03 2.09 -1.84
CA TRP A 110 7.73 1.99 -1.17
C TRP A 110 6.60 2.57 -2.01
N TRP A 111 5.38 2.09 -1.71
CA TRP A 111 4.12 2.66 -2.19
C TRP A 111 3.15 2.86 -1.04
N LEU A 112 2.40 3.95 -1.13
CA LEU A 112 1.17 4.15 -0.38
C LEU A 112 0.00 3.93 -1.34
N LEU A 113 -0.78 2.89 -1.11
CA LEU A 113 -1.85 2.45 -2.00
C LEU A 113 -3.23 2.77 -1.41
N ASP A 114 -4.17 3.22 -2.24
CA ASP A 114 -5.58 3.41 -1.85
C ASP A 114 -6.34 2.08 -1.97
N LEU A 115 -6.81 1.54 -0.82
CA LEU A 115 -7.54 0.28 -0.80
C LEU A 115 -8.95 0.39 -1.38
N ARG A 116 -9.53 1.58 -1.48
CA ARG A 116 -10.80 1.82 -2.19
C ARG A 116 -10.59 1.68 -3.70
N ALA A 117 -9.50 2.26 -4.23
CA ALA A 117 -9.13 2.09 -5.63
C ALA A 117 -8.79 0.63 -5.96
N PHE A 118 -8.06 -0.05 -5.07
CA PHE A 118 -7.82 -1.48 -5.18
C PHE A 118 -9.13 -2.29 -5.27
N ARG A 119 -10.07 -2.06 -4.34
CA ARG A 119 -11.40 -2.70 -4.37
C ARG A 119 -12.16 -2.41 -5.66
N ALA A 120 -12.19 -1.16 -6.11
CA ALA A 120 -12.83 -0.79 -7.37
C ALA A 120 -12.21 -1.51 -8.58
N GLY A 121 -10.87 -1.65 -8.59
CA GLY A 121 -10.16 -2.47 -9.58
C GLY A 121 -10.63 -3.92 -9.58
N LEU A 122 -10.69 -4.57 -8.43
CA LEU A 122 -11.17 -5.96 -8.32
C LEU A 122 -12.63 -6.13 -8.76
N ILE A 123 -13.49 -5.17 -8.43
CA ILE A 123 -14.89 -5.16 -8.88
C ILE A 123 -14.95 -5.10 -10.40
N ARG A 124 -14.17 -4.22 -11.05
CA ARG A 124 -14.11 -4.13 -12.52
C ARG A 124 -13.59 -5.42 -13.13
N GLN A 125 -12.51 -5.98 -12.59
CA GLN A 125 -11.99 -7.28 -13.03
C GLN A 125 -13.08 -8.36 -13.00
N ALA A 126 -13.90 -8.39 -11.95
CA ALA A 126 -14.99 -9.37 -11.83
C ALA A 126 -16.21 -9.05 -12.73
N SER A 127 -16.53 -7.76 -12.94
CA SER A 127 -17.76 -7.35 -13.65
C SER A 127 -17.59 -7.23 -15.16
N ASN A 128 -16.39 -6.90 -15.64
CA ASN A 128 -16.13 -6.66 -17.06
C ASN A 128 -14.79 -7.23 -17.55
N SER A 129 -14.17 -8.13 -16.78
CA SER A 129 -12.90 -8.77 -17.13
C SER A 129 -11.75 -7.78 -17.33
N PHE A 130 -11.76 -6.63 -16.62
CA PHE A 130 -10.64 -5.69 -16.64
C PHE A 130 -9.31 -6.42 -16.34
N PRO A 131 -8.26 -6.25 -17.15
CA PRO A 131 -7.11 -7.14 -17.16
C PRO A 131 -6.08 -6.82 -16.05
N ILE A 132 -6.47 -6.98 -14.78
CA ILE A 132 -5.52 -6.87 -13.65
C ILE A 132 -4.59 -8.07 -13.65
N SER A 133 -3.30 -7.83 -13.85
CA SER A 133 -2.24 -8.82 -13.78
C SER A 133 -2.04 -9.23 -12.33
N SER A 134 -2.38 -10.49 -12.03
CA SER A 134 -2.30 -11.04 -10.69
C SER A 134 -2.16 -12.56 -10.72
N GLY A 135 -1.74 -13.15 -9.60
CA GLY A 135 -1.67 -14.60 -9.48
C GLY A 135 -1.45 -15.05 -8.04
N ASP A 136 -1.63 -16.35 -7.81
CA ASP A 136 -1.50 -16.95 -6.50
C ASP A 136 -0.15 -17.66 -6.35
N ARG A 137 0.50 -17.48 -5.20
CA ARG A 137 1.77 -18.12 -4.88
C ARG A 137 1.73 -18.71 -3.48
N ARG A 138 2.18 -19.96 -3.38
CA ARG A 138 2.31 -20.70 -2.12
C ARG A 138 3.70 -20.44 -1.52
N ASN A 139 3.74 -20.14 -0.22
CA ASN A 139 4.97 -20.12 0.57
C ASN A 139 5.33 -21.52 1.07
N SER A 140 6.59 -21.74 1.41
CA SER A 140 7.07 -22.99 2.01
C SER A 140 6.38 -23.31 3.35
N ASP A 141 5.93 -22.30 4.09
CA ASP A 141 5.18 -22.41 5.35
C ASP A 141 3.69 -22.76 5.19
N GLY A 142 3.24 -23.04 3.96
CA GLY A 142 1.85 -23.37 3.66
C GLY A 142 0.88 -22.18 3.60
N THR A 143 1.33 -20.95 3.87
CA THR A 143 0.55 -19.74 3.60
C THR A 143 0.51 -19.43 2.11
N TYR A 144 -0.54 -18.75 1.66
CA TYR A 144 -0.64 -18.29 0.27
C TYR A 144 -0.73 -16.78 0.24
N PHE A 145 -0.15 -16.20 -0.81
CA PHE A 145 -0.36 -14.81 -1.15
C PHE A 145 -0.81 -14.66 -2.59
N LYS A 146 -1.60 -13.62 -2.83
CA LYS A 146 -1.89 -13.14 -4.16
C LYS A 146 -0.93 -11.98 -4.45
N TRP A 147 -0.28 -12.01 -5.60
CA TRP A 147 0.51 -10.90 -6.11
C TRP A 147 -0.30 -10.13 -7.14
N PHE A 148 -0.01 -8.84 -7.27
CA PHE A 148 -0.66 -7.90 -8.18
C PHE A 148 0.39 -6.95 -8.75
N ASP A 149 0.38 -6.73 -10.06
CA ASP A 149 1.17 -5.67 -10.71
C ASP A 149 0.45 -4.33 -10.57
N ILE A 150 1.07 -3.36 -9.89
CA ILE A 150 0.46 -2.04 -9.63
C ILE A 150 0.06 -1.30 -10.91
N ARG A 151 0.77 -1.55 -12.03
CA ARG A 151 0.57 -0.84 -13.30
C ARG A 151 -0.63 -1.37 -14.08
N SER A 152 -1.16 -2.51 -13.66
CA SER A 152 -2.30 -3.15 -14.32
C SER A 152 -3.65 -2.71 -13.74
N PHE A 153 -3.66 -1.81 -12.76
CA PHE A 153 -4.89 -1.23 -12.23
C PHE A 153 -5.40 -0.10 -13.13
N PRO A 154 -6.71 0.20 -13.11
CA PRO A 154 -7.26 1.35 -13.82
C PRO A 154 -6.60 2.66 -13.36
N ASP A 155 -6.50 3.62 -14.28
CA ASP A 155 -5.98 4.96 -13.96
C ASP A 155 -6.89 5.71 -12.97
N GLU A 156 -8.21 5.46 -13.02
CA GLU A 156 -9.20 6.15 -12.18
C GLU A 156 -10.16 5.20 -11.42
N PRO A 157 -10.31 5.35 -10.08
CA PRO A 157 -9.46 6.17 -9.22
C PRO A 157 -8.03 5.62 -9.13
N PRO A 158 -7.00 6.46 -8.91
CA PRO A 158 -5.61 6.03 -8.90
C PRO A 158 -5.32 5.09 -7.72
N LEU A 159 -4.65 3.97 -8.00
CA LEU A 159 -4.22 3.03 -6.96
C LEU A 159 -3.11 3.61 -6.07
N VAL A 160 -2.13 4.29 -6.66
CA VAL A 160 -0.93 4.78 -5.96
C VAL A 160 -1.14 6.22 -5.52
N LEU A 161 -1.19 6.45 -4.20
CA LEU A 161 -1.28 7.77 -3.59
C LEU A 161 0.09 8.45 -3.51
N ALA A 162 1.13 7.68 -3.20
CA ALA A 162 2.51 8.15 -3.12
C ALA A 162 3.51 7.00 -3.29
N THR A 163 4.76 7.33 -3.63
CA THR A 163 5.85 6.35 -3.80
C THR A 163 7.22 6.99 -3.60
N SER A 164 8.25 6.19 -3.31
CA SER A 164 9.66 6.62 -3.23
C SER A 164 10.39 6.78 -4.56
N GLY A 165 9.89 6.17 -5.64
CA GLY A 165 10.51 6.19 -6.97
C GLY A 165 9.69 7.00 -7.98
N LEU A 166 10.35 7.61 -8.98
CA LEU A 166 9.77 8.55 -9.94
C LEU A 166 8.35 8.15 -10.41
N ARG A 167 7.41 9.08 -10.29
CA ARG A 167 6.09 9.00 -10.94
C ARG A 167 6.29 8.59 -12.41
N PRO A 168 5.50 7.65 -12.97
CA PRO A 168 5.39 7.55 -14.42
C PRO A 168 5.06 8.95 -14.92
N SER A 169 5.94 9.53 -15.73
CA SER A 169 5.70 10.82 -16.36
C SER A 169 4.39 10.72 -17.12
N VAL A 170 3.42 11.54 -16.74
CA VAL A 170 2.30 11.85 -17.62
C VAL A 170 2.94 12.40 -18.90
N LEU A 171 2.90 11.61 -19.97
CA LEU A 171 3.20 12.08 -21.32
C LEU A 171 2.15 13.13 -21.65
N SER A 172 2.47 14.40 -21.38
CA SER A 172 1.79 15.52 -21.98
C SER A 172 2.33 15.68 -23.41
N ASP A 173 1.85 14.85 -24.33
CA ASP A 173 1.78 15.22 -25.74
C ASP A 173 0.59 16.18 -25.88
N GLN A 174 0.90 17.46 -25.99
CA GLN A 174 0.02 18.44 -26.62
C GLN A 174 0.71 18.88 -27.91
N PRO A 175 0.14 18.61 -29.10
CA PRO A 175 0.68 19.17 -30.33
C PRO A 175 0.34 20.66 -30.37
N GLY A 176 1.37 21.49 -30.55
CA GLY A 176 1.25 22.83 -31.11
C GLY A 176 1.25 22.79 -32.64
#